data_AF-X1GYD6-F1
#
_entry.id   AF-X1GYD6-F1
#
_cell.length_a   1.000
_cell.length_b   1.000
_cell.length_c   1.000
_cell.angle_alpha   90.00
_cell.angle_beta   90.00
_cell.angle_gamma   90.00
#
_symmetry.space_group_name_H-M   'P 1'
#
loop_
_entity.id
_entity.type
_entity.pdbx_description
1 polymer ?
#
loop_
_entity_poly.entity_id
_entity_poly.type
_entity_poly.pdbx_seq_one_letter_code
_entity_poly.pdbx_strand_id
1 'polypeptide(L)'
;REVDGILPCVDFCHIHAREGKANSYSEFHRILKKIEKKLGSKAIKNMHIHISGVDYNEKGEKKHLNLRDSDFRFDDWIQALKDYGVEGTVICESPNLEQDAMMLKHLYKG
;
A
#
# COMPACT_ATOMS: atom_id res chain seq x y z
N ARG A 1 9.93 -2.64 -20.49
CA ARG A 1 8.97 -3.23 -21.45
C ARG A 1 7.61 -3.07 -20.81
N GLU A 2 6.70 -2.35 -21.45
CA GLU A 2 5.28 -2.33 -21.08
C GLU A 2 4.59 -3.44 -21.89
N VAL A 3 3.62 -4.11 -21.28
CA VAL A 3 2.81 -5.15 -21.92
C VAL A 3 1.38 -4.68 -21.82
N ASP A 4 0.67 -4.66 -22.93
CA ASP A 4 -0.70 -4.15 -22.98
C ASP A 4 -1.64 -5.03 -22.15
N GLY A 5 -2.55 -4.39 -21.42
CA GLY A 5 -3.58 -5.06 -20.62
C GLY A 5 -3.14 -5.55 -19.24
N ILE A 6 -1.90 -5.30 -18.80
CA ILE A 6 -1.45 -5.63 -17.45
C ILE A 6 -1.15 -4.37 -16.62
N LEU A 7 -1.48 -4.43 -15.34
CA LEU A 7 -1.13 -3.43 -14.33
C LEU A 7 -0.42 -4.12 -13.17
N PRO A 8 0.53 -3.44 -12.49
CA PRO A 8 1.21 -4.02 -11.34
C PRO A 8 0.28 -4.15 -10.14
N CYS A 9 0.48 -5.22 -9.35
CA CYS A 9 0.09 -5.20 -7.94
C CYS A 9 1.12 -4.34 -7.18
N VAL A 10 0.66 -3.46 -6.30
CA VAL A 10 1.52 -2.61 -5.48
C VAL A 10 1.39 -3.01 -4.03
N ASP A 11 2.50 -3.33 -3.39
CA ASP A 11 2.55 -3.54 -1.94
C ASP A 11 3.49 -2.50 -1.31
N PHE A 12 2.92 -1.59 -0.53
CA PHE A 12 3.69 -0.51 0.10
C PHE A 12 4.49 -0.99 1.31
N CYS A 13 4.02 -2.03 1.99
CA CYS A 13 4.63 -2.57 3.19
C CYS A 13 5.91 -3.35 2.84
N HIS A 14 5.90 -4.11 1.73
CA HIS A 14 7.12 -4.73 1.19
C HIS A 14 8.11 -3.70 0.64
N ILE A 15 7.64 -2.61 0.00
CA ILE A 15 8.53 -1.51 -0.40
C ILE A 15 9.20 -0.93 0.85
N HIS A 16 8.44 -0.72 1.93
CA HIS A 16 8.98 -0.23 3.19
C HIS A 16 10.00 -1.17 3.81
N ALA A 17 9.64 -2.44 3.96
CA ALA A 17 10.51 -3.46 4.52
C ALA A 17 11.84 -3.61 3.77
N ARG A 18 11.82 -3.39 2.45
CA ARG A 18 13.01 -3.50 1.59
C ARG A 18 13.89 -2.26 1.62
N GLU A 19 13.30 -1.07 1.57
CA GLU A 19 14.03 0.17 1.31
C GLU A 19 14.16 1.09 2.54
N GLY A 20 13.45 0.79 3.64
CA GLY A 20 13.34 1.67 4.80
C GLY A 20 12.66 3.02 4.49
N LYS A 21 11.88 3.08 3.41
CA LYS A 21 11.20 4.28 2.87
C LYS A 21 9.74 3.96 2.61
N ALA A 22 9.00 4.86 1.97
CA ALA A 22 7.59 4.61 1.65
C ALA A 22 6.76 4.37 2.92
N ASN A 23 6.95 5.23 3.92
CA ASN A 23 6.26 5.10 5.21
C ASN A 23 5.87 6.47 5.79
N SER A 24 5.44 7.37 4.90
CA SER A 24 4.92 8.69 5.23
C SER A 24 4.01 9.18 4.10
N TYR A 25 3.04 10.04 4.43
CA TYR A 25 2.13 10.64 3.45
C TYR A 25 2.84 11.14 2.17
N SER A 26 3.93 11.90 2.35
CA SER A 26 4.69 12.48 1.24
C SER A 26 5.33 11.43 0.33
N GLU A 27 5.80 10.32 0.88
CA GLU A 27 6.42 9.24 0.13
C GLU A 27 5.37 8.41 -0.60
N PHE A 28 4.24 8.11 0.05
CA PHE A 28 3.09 7.46 -0.59
C PHE A 28 2.61 8.25 -1.80
N HIS A 29 2.39 9.55 -1.64
CA HIS A 29 1.97 10.43 -2.73
C HIS A 29 3.01 10.49 -3.86
N ARG A 30 4.31 10.43 -3.53
CA ARG A 30 5.39 10.36 -4.54
C ARG A 30 5.36 9.05 -5.33
N ILE A 31 5.04 7.93 -4.68
CA ILE A 31 4.88 6.62 -5.33
C ILE A 31 3.68 6.65 -6.28
N LEU A 32 2.52 7.13 -5.81
CA LEU A 32 1.31 7.27 -6.64
C LEU A 32 1.58 8.15 -7.87
N LYS A 33 2.23 9.31 -7.68
CA LYS A 33 2.66 10.18 -8.77
C LYS A 33 3.59 9.50 -9.78
N LYS A 34 4.49 8.64 -9.30
CA LYS A 34 5.38 7.87 -10.17
C LYS A 34 4.61 6.81 -10.97
N ILE A 35 3.63 6.16 -10.36
CA ILE A 35 2.74 5.18 -11.01
C ILE A 35 1.95 5.89 -12.11
N GLU A 36 1.26 6.99 -11.78
CA GLU A 36 0.46 7.75 -12.74
C GLU A 36 1.30 8.27 -13.90
N LYS A 37 2.48 8.83 -13.63
CA LYS A 37 3.36 9.35 -14.68
C LYS A 37 3.78 8.26 -15.69
N LYS A 38 3.90 7.01 -15.23
CA LYS A 38 4.36 5.90 -16.08
C LYS A 38 3.22 5.14 -16.75
N LEU A 39 2.13 4.90 -16.02
CA LEU A 39 1.05 4.01 -16.45
C LEU A 39 -0.25 4.76 -16.77
N GLY A 40 -0.26 6.09 -16.60
CA GLY A 40 -1.41 6.96 -16.81
C GLY A 40 -2.41 6.93 -15.67
N SER A 41 -3.36 7.89 -15.70
CA SER A 41 -4.39 8.03 -14.66
C SER A 41 -5.32 6.82 -14.56
N LYS A 42 -5.46 6.00 -15.62
CA LYS A 42 -6.21 4.74 -15.57
C LYS A 42 -5.63 3.77 -14.53
N ALA A 43 -4.32 3.77 -14.32
CA ALA A 43 -3.69 2.91 -13.32
C ALA A 43 -4.07 3.33 -11.90
N ILE A 44 -4.24 4.64 -11.64
CA ILE A 44 -4.68 5.18 -10.34
C ILE A 44 -6.14 4.82 -10.06
N LYS A 45 -6.95 4.71 -11.11
CA LYS A 45 -8.38 4.37 -11.03
C LYS A 45 -8.67 2.87 -11.00
N ASN A 46 -7.65 2.04 -11.14
CA ASN A 46 -7.79 0.58 -11.15
C ASN A 46 -6.55 -0.07 -10.52
N MET A 47 -6.21 0.34 -9.30
CA MET A 47 -5.08 -0.24 -8.58
C MET A 47 -5.45 -1.60 -7.97
N HIS A 48 -4.48 -2.51 -7.98
CA HIS A 48 -4.52 -3.72 -7.16
C HIS A 48 -3.44 -3.56 -6.09
N ILE A 49 -3.83 -3.54 -4.81
CA ILE A 49 -2.92 -3.26 -3.70
C ILE A 49 -3.02 -4.38 -2.67
N HIS A 50 -1.86 -4.85 -2.22
CA HIS A 50 -1.74 -5.72 -1.06
C HIS A 50 -1.27 -4.89 0.14
N ILE A 51 -1.75 -5.23 1.33
CA ILE A 51 -1.37 -4.56 2.56
C ILE A 51 -1.31 -5.53 3.74
N SER A 52 -0.19 -5.52 4.45
CA SER A 52 0.03 -6.24 5.70
C SER A 52 1.12 -5.53 6.52
N GLY A 53 1.14 -5.70 7.84
CA GLY A 53 2.37 -5.34 8.57
C GLY A 53 3.50 -6.28 8.16
N VAL A 54 4.76 -5.85 8.20
CA VAL A 54 5.91 -6.72 7.87
C VAL A 54 6.95 -6.64 8.98
N ASP A 55 7.39 -7.80 9.48
CA ASP A 55 8.61 -7.92 10.30
C ASP A 55 9.79 -8.18 9.36
N TYR A 56 10.81 -7.33 9.41
CA TYR A 56 11.97 -7.42 8.52
C TYR A 56 13.27 -7.09 9.26
N ASN A 57 14.39 -7.44 8.64
CA ASN A 57 15.72 -7.03 9.06
C ASN A 57 16.61 -6.86 7.82
N GLU A 58 17.92 -6.70 8.02
CA GLU A 58 18.90 -6.58 6.93
C GLU A 58 18.92 -7.77 5.96
N LYS A 59 18.38 -8.94 6.35
CA LYS A 59 18.27 -10.14 5.51
C LYS A 59 16.93 -10.21 4.75
N GLY A 60 16.07 -9.21 4.92
CA GLY A 60 14.76 -9.12 4.29
C GLY A 60 13.61 -9.41 5.26
N GLU A 61 12.47 -9.77 4.67
CA GLU A 61 11.26 -10.13 5.40
C GLU A 61 11.44 -11.41 6.22
N LYS A 62 10.87 -11.41 7.43
CA LYS A 62 10.70 -12.60 8.27
C LYS A 62 9.28 -13.15 8.21
N LYS A 63 8.27 -12.28 8.34
CA LYS A 63 6.84 -12.65 8.33
C LYS A 63 5.92 -11.43 8.23
N HIS A 64 4.66 -11.67 7.87
CA HIS A 64 3.58 -10.71 8.01
C HIS A 64 3.18 -10.51 9.48
N LEU A 65 2.74 -9.30 9.79
CA LEU A 65 2.19 -8.83 11.07
C LEU A 65 0.82 -8.21 10.84
N ASN A 66 0.05 -8.02 11.91
CA ASN A 66 -1.08 -7.09 11.84
C ASN A 66 -0.54 -5.67 11.70
N LEU A 67 -1.30 -4.78 11.08
CA LEU A 67 -0.87 -3.40 10.81
C LEU A 67 -0.58 -2.62 12.08
N ARG A 68 -1.31 -2.88 13.17
CA ARG A 68 -1.07 -2.25 14.47
C ARG A 68 0.20 -2.72 15.16
N ASP A 69 0.72 -3.87 14.76
CA ASP A 69 1.94 -4.45 15.32
C ASP A 69 3.19 -4.10 14.50
N SER A 70 3.03 -3.35 13.39
CA SER A 70 4.13 -2.92 12.52
C SER A 70 4.43 -1.42 12.66
N ASP A 71 5.54 -1.00 12.06
CA ASP A 71 5.91 0.41 11.92
C ASP A 71 5.23 1.11 10.74
N PHE A 72 4.38 0.40 9.99
CA PHE A 72 3.75 0.94 8.78
C PHE A 72 2.66 1.97 9.14
N ARG A 73 2.79 3.18 8.62
CA ARG A 73 1.89 4.33 8.83
C ARG A 73 0.65 4.23 7.94
N PHE A 74 -0.21 3.25 8.24
CA PHE A 74 -1.42 2.94 7.47
C PHE A 74 -2.46 4.07 7.47
N ASP A 75 -2.45 4.94 8.47
CA ASP A 75 -3.27 6.15 8.57
C ASP A 75 -2.87 7.20 7.53
N ASP A 76 -1.58 7.54 7.47
CA ASP A 76 -0.99 8.39 6.43
C ASP A 76 -1.19 7.79 5.03
N TRP A 77 -1.10 6.47 4.92
CA TRP A 77 -1.28 5.73 3.67
C TRP A 77 -2.72 5.86 3.15
N ILE A 78 -3.73 5.60 3.99
CA ILE A 78 -5.14 5.80 3.62
C ILE A 78 -5.40 7.25 3.23
N GLN A 79 -4.86 8.21 3.99
CA GLN A 79 -5.03 9.63 3.67
C GLN A 79 -4.46 9.95 2.29
N ALA A 80 -3.25 9.46 1.98
CA ALA A 80 -2.64 9.64 0.66
C ALA A 80 -3.48 9.01 -0.47
N LEU A 81 -4.03 7.81 -0.27
CA LEU A 81 -4.92 7.18 -1.26
C LEU A 81 -6.18 8.01 -1.52
N LYS A 82 -6.81 8.52 -0.44
CA LYS A 82 -8.02 9.37 -0.52
C LYS A 82 -7.73 10.65 -1.28
N ASP A 83 -6.69 11.38 -0.88
CA ASP A 83 -6.37 12.69 -1.46
C ASP A 83 -5.91 12.58 -2.92
N TYR A 84 -5.22 11.49 -3.27
CA TYR A 84 -4.82 11.22 -4.65
C TYR A 84 -5.99 10.69 -5.51
N GLY A 85 -7.12 10.32 -4.90
CA GLY A 85 -8.29 9.78 -5.59
C GLY A 85 -8.05 8.39 -6.20
N VAL A 86 -7.32 7.53 -5.48
CA VAL A 86 -7.08 6.14 -5.87
C VAL A 86 -8.38 5.34 -5.83
N GLU A 87 -8.59 4.50 -6.85
CA GLU A 87 -9.68 3.53 -6.90
C GLU A 87 -9.14 2.15 -7.26
N GLY A 88 -9.90 1.10 -6.95
CA GLY A 88 -9.54 -0.29 -7.22
C GLY A 88 -9.76 -1.19 -6.01
N THR A 89 -8.89 -2.18 -5.86
CA THR A 89 -9.02 -3.24 -4.84
C THR A 89 -7.82 -3.25 -3.93
N VAL A 90 -8.10 -3.22 -2.62
CA VAL A 90 -7.12 -3.47 -1.56
C VAL A 90 -7.39 -4.84 -0.96
N ILE A 91 -6.36 -5.70 -0.94
CA ILE A 91 -6.38 -7.01 -0.28
C ILE A 91 -5.55 -6.89 0.99
N CYS A 92 -6.18 -7.15 2.13
CA CYS A 92 -5.48 -7.33 3.40
C CYS A 92 -4.82 -8.71 3.41
N GLU A 93 -3.55 -8.79 3.81
CA GLU A 93 -2.79 -10.04 3.92
C GLU A 93 -2.17 -10.22 5.32
N SER A 94 -2.64 -9.43 6.29
CA SER A 94 -2.29 -9.57 7.70
C SER A 94 -2.73 -10.94 8.25
N PRO A 95 -2.07 -11.45 9.32
CA PRO A 95 -2.54 -12.65 10.02
C PRO A 95 -4.00 -12.56 10.49
N ASN A 96 -4.48 -11.35 10.84
CA ASN A 96 -5.87 -11.08 11.20
C ASN A 96 -6.58 -10.21 10.13
N LEU A 97 -6.99 -10.88 9.05
CA LEU A 97 -7.51 -10.26 7.84
C LEU A 97 -8.72 -9.35 8.09
N GLU A 98 -9.73 -9.87 8.79
CA GLU A 98 -11.01 -9.20 8.97
C GLU A 98 -10.88 -7.96 9.85
N GLN A 99 -10.06 -8.04 10.90
CA GLN A 99 -9.88 -6.91 11.82
C GLN A 99 -9.15 -5.75 11.15
N ASP A 100 -8.05 -6.04 10.44
CA ASP A 100 -7.29 -5.00 9.74
C ASP A 100 -8.09 -4.43 8.56
N ALA A 101 -8.78 -5.27 7.79
CA ALA A 101 -9.65 -4.79 6.70
C ALA A 101 -10.79 -3.89 7.23
N MET A 102 -11.41 -4.27 8.36
CA MET A 102 -12.43 -3.44 9.00
C MET A 102 -11.83 -2.14 9.54
N MET A 103 -10.67 -2.17 10.18
CA MET A 103 -9.98 -0.96 10.65
C MET A 103 -9.72 0.01 9.50
N LEU A 104 -9.10 -0.47 8.42
CA LEU A 104 -8.81 0.33 7.23
C LEU A 104 -10.09 0.93 6.62
N LYS A 105 -11.17 0.14 6.56
CA LYS A 105 -12.46 0.63 6.06
C LYS A 105 -13.05 1.74 6.94
N HIS A 106 -12.91 1.66 8.26
CA HIS A 106 -13.37 2.73 9.15
C HIS A 106 -12.53 4.00 8.97
N LEU A 107 -11.20 3.87 8.89
CA LEU A 107 -10.30 5.00 8.61
C LEU A 107 -10.58 5.66 7.26
N TYR A 108 -10.92 4.87 6.25
CA TYR A 108 -11.27 5.41 4.93
C TYR A 108 -12.57 6.22 4.97
N LYS A 109 -13.57 5.76 5.73
CA LYS A 109 -14.90 6.38 5.82
C LYS A 109 -15.00 7.54 6.82
N GLY A 110 -14.13 7.58 7.82
CA GLY A 110 -13.97 8.72 8.72
C GLY A 110 -13.41 9.92 7.98
#